data_AF-A0A1L0D7L7-F1
#
_entry.id   AF-A0A1L0D7L7-F1
#
_cell.length_a   1.000
_cell.length_b   1.000
_cell.length_c   1.000
_cell.angle_alpha   90.00
_cell.angle_beta   90.00
_cell.angle_gamma   90.00
#
_symmetry.space_group_name_H-M   'P 1'
#
loop_
_entity.id
_entity.type
_entity.pdbx_description
1 polymer ?
#
loop_
_entity_poly.entity_id
_entity_poly.type
_entity_poly.pdbx_seq_one_letter_code
_entity_poly.pdbx_strand_id
1 'polypeptide(L)'
;MSLIQDSIATMGDPNTQTVSGLPSSINFSHSFKDWWNSSSSLQRPTEKTVELEQFVTSRSKNAAIEFRLFRAILSSQIYLVDPLEPELSDISDTSDHRIVGRFLDTDLSTEDQKMFIHEFEISNKSNPELPQRHIVIIHGYMAALGYFVKNFEPLVKLYGNLVVHAIDMPGFGNSARPLFPKELIKLPKNATLRDEIKQIMGVENWFIDTFEQWRIKKGIDKFVLVAHSMGAYLSSCYLLKYNKQNDGSQLVDKFVLVSPMGTESSDVSLINHKDLQFNHHESGGDPFQEIFTNQDFKPFEVEHEDLNTLWEKLGKPKFPKNTVLRKLWEWNVLPFQVLQYLGPMYLKILSLWSFQRFKNLKANNSEDGPQSNTDLILKLHEYSFSIFNQYQGSGELAITKLINHEILARLPLCDRGLEKFLTENNISTLWMYGDKDWMNMKGGEYCVEKLKQLGDKNSSLVIAKDAGHHIYLDNPDEFNKMLIDFIDFH
;
A
#
# COMPACT_ATOMS: atom_id res chain seq x y z
N MET A 1 -32.55 10.15 -8.76
CA MET A 1 -33.50 9.31 -8.02
C MET A 1 -32.73 8.11 -7.52
N SER A 2 -32.81 7.89 -6.21
CA SER A 2 -31.86 7.14 -5.39
C SER A 2 -31.92 5.61 -5.62
N LEU A 3 -30.73 4.99 -5.58
CA LEU A 3 -30.37 3.56 -5.64
C LEU A 3 -30.99 2.67 -4.54
N ILE A 4 -32.15 3.05 -3.98
CA ILE A 4 -32.85 2.32 -2.91
C ILE A 4 -34.15 1.67 -3.42
N GLN A 5 -34.71 2.09 -4.57
CA GLN A 5 -35.96 1.50 -5.08
C GLN A 5 -35.77 0.23 -5.93
N ASP A 6 -34.61 0.05 -6.58
CA ASP A 6 -34.39 -1.11 -7.46
C ASP A 6 -34.00 -2.39 -6.70
N SER A 7 -33.70 -2.30 -5.40
CA SER A 7 -33.46 -3.45 -4.52
C SER A 7 -34.72 -4.00 -3.84
N ILE A 8 -35.89 -3.37 -4.04
CA ILE A 8 -37.16 -3.78 -3.42
C ILE A 8 -38.12 -4.44 -4.44
N ALA A 9 -37.84 -4.37 -5.75
CA ALA A 9 -38.74 -4.87 -6.79
C ALA A 9 -38.52 -6.35 -7.20
N THR A 10 -37.59 -7.08 -6.59
CA THR A 10 -37.25 -8.48 -6.94
C THR A 10 -37.69 -9.52 -5.92
N MET A 11 -38.67 -9.22 -5.06
CA MET A 11 -39.38 -10.24 -4.28
C MET A 11 -40.70 -10.62 -4.97
N GLY A 12 -40.69 -11.70 -5.75
CA GLY A 12 -41.91 -12.26 -6.31
C GLY A 12 -41.73 -13.19 -7.50
N ASP A 13 -40.84 -14.20 -7.42
CA ASP A 13 -40.91 -15.38 -8.29
C ASP A 13 -40.86 -16.65 -7.41
N PRO A 14 -41.92 -17.50 -7.40
CA PRO A 14 -41.96 -18.73 -6.62
C PRO A 14 -40.97 -19.82 -7.07
N ASN A 15 -40.19 -19.60 -8.14
CA ASN A 15 -39.18 -20.55 -8.63
C ASN A 15 -37.73 -20.18 -8.25
N THR A 16 -37.54 -19.30 -7.27
CA THR A 16 -36.20 -18.97 -6.77
C THR A 16 -35.59 -20.16 -6.02
N GLN A 17 -34.74 -20.92 -6.72
CA GLN A 17 -33.71 -21.73 -6.06
C GLN A 17 -32.90 -20.80 -5.15
N THR A 18 -32.87 -21.13 -3.87
CA THR A 18 -32.04 -20.49 -2.86
C THR A 18 -30.56 -20.63 -3.24
N VAL A 19 -29.99 -19.63 -3.91
CA VAL A 19 -28.54 -19.51 -4.05
C VAL A 19 -28.00 -18.93 -2.74
N SER A 20 -27.88 -19.79 -1.73
CA SER A 20 -27.25 -19.44 -0.46
C SER A 20 -25.73 -19.45 -0.62
N GLY A 21 -25.16 -18.30 -0.98
CA GLY A 21 -23.71 -18.06 -0.98
C GLY A 21 -23.42 -16.57 -1.14
N LEU A 22 -22.43 -16.06 -0.40
CA LEU A 22 -21.88 -14.73 -0.68
C LEU A 22 -21.40 -14.69 -2.15
N PRO A 23 -21.71 -13.64 -2.93
CA PRO A 23 -21.22 -13.54 -4.29
C PRO A 23 -19.68 -13.56 -4.27
N SER A 24 -19.06 -14.31 -5.16
CA SER A 24 -17.60 -14.47 -5.22
C SER A 24 -16.91 -13.52 -6.22
N SER A 25 -17.68 -12.71 -6.95
CA SER A 25 -17.21 -11.60 -7.82
C SER A 25 -18.37 -10.74 -8.30
N ILE A 26 -18.08 -9.60 -8.94
CA ILE A 26 -19.10 -8.79 -9.64
C ILE A 26 -19.52 -9.45 -10.97
N ASN A 27 -20.75 -9.20 -11.45
CA ASN A 27 -21.19 -9.68 -12.76
C ASN A 27 -20.44 -9.00 -13.91
N PHE A 28 -20.31 -9.67 -15.06
CA PHE A 28 -19.56 -9.13 -16.21
C PHE A 28 -20.16 -7.82 -16.76
N SER A 29 -21.49 -7.68 -16.71
CA SER A 29 -22.17 -6.43 -17.06
C SER A 29 -21.78 -5.26 -16.15
N HIS A 30 -21.59 -5.53 -14.86
CA HIS A 30 -21.12 -4.55 -13.89
C HIS A 30 -19.66 -4.17 -14.18
N SER A 31 -18.81 -5.17 -14.38
CA SER A 31 -17.42 -5.01 -14.81
C SER A 31 -17.27 -4.14 -16.06
N PHE A 32 -18.13 -4.37 -17.06
CA PHE A 32 -18.15 -3.57 -18.28
C PHE A 32 -18.61 -2.13 -18.02
N LYS A 33 -19.66 -1.95 -17.21
CA LYS A 33 -20.18 -0.64 -16.84
C LYS A 33 -19.13 0.18 -16.07
N ASP A 34 -18.45 -0.42 -15.13
CA ASP A 34 -17.41 0.23 -14.32
C ASP A 34 -16.23 0.63 -15.18
N TRP A 35 -15.77 -0.27 -16.05
CA TRP A 35 -14.71 0.04 -17.02
C TRP A 35 -15.11 1.22 -17.93
N TRP A 36 -16.31 1.15 -18.52
CA TRP A 36 -16.82 2.15 -19.45
C TRP A 36 -16.98 3.54 -18.81
N ASN A 37 -17.42 3.57 -17.56
CA ASN A 37 -17.62 4.82 -16.82
C ASN A 37 -16.34 5.30 -16.12
N SER A 38 -15.27 4.52 -16.15
CA SER A 38 -14.02 4.89 -15.52
C SER A 38 -13.35 6.02 -16.31
N SER A 39 -13.02 7.08 -15.61
CA SER A 39 -12.45 8.28 -16.21
C SER A 39 -10.97 8.06 -16.52
N SER A 40 -10.57 8.25 -17.77
CA SER A 40 -9.15 8.26 -18.16
C SER A 40 -8.43 9.56 -17.76
N SER A 41 -9.14 10.56 -17.23
CA SER A 41 -8.54 11.85 -16.85
C SER A 41 -7.45 11.73 -15.77
N LEU A 42 -7.53 10.71 -14.91
CA LEU A 42 -6.53 10.45 -13.86
C LEU A 42 -5.32 9.64 -14.36
N GLN A 43 -5.35 9.17 -15.61
CA GLN A 43 -4.36 8.21 -16.11
C GLN A 43 -3.02 8.84 -16.47
N ARG A 44 -2.98 10.11 -16.89
CA ARG A 44 -1.73 10.82 -17.23
C ARG A 44 -1.84 12.31 -16.92
N PRO A 45 -1.89 12.69 -15.64
CA PRO A 45 -1.98 14.10 -15.28
C PRO A 45 -0.71 14.84 -15.71
N THR A 46 -0.86 15.73 -16.69
CA THR A 46 -0.01 16.90 -16.92
C THR A 46 -0.50 18.08 -16.08
N GLU A 47 0.33 19.10 -15.89
CA GLU A 47 -0.06 20.33 -15.16
C GLU A 47 -1.38 20.92 -15.66
N LYS A 48 -1.50 21.04 -16.99
CA LYS A 48 -2.70 21.55 -17.67
C LYS A 48 -3.93 20.68 -17.43
N THR A 49 -3.76 19.37 -17.24
CA THR A 49 -4.89 18.45 -17.07
C THR A 49 -5.40 18.40 -15.65
N VAL A 50 -4.58 18.73 -14.65
CA VAL A 50 -5.00 18.66 -13.23
C VAL A 50 -5.99 19.77 -12.87
N GLU A 51 -6.00 20.87 -13.63
CA GLU A 51 -6.95 21.97 -13.48
C GLU A 51 -8.25 21.75 -14.28
N LEU A 52 -8.33 20.72 -15.11
CA LEU A 52 -9.53 20.43 -15.87
C LEU A 52 -10.65 19.94 -14.94
N GLU A 53 -11.86 20.42 -15.19
CA GLU A 53 -13.08 20.03 -14.45
C GLU A 53 -13.25 18.50 -14.38
N GLN A 54 -12.91 17.78 -15.46
CA GLN A 54 -12.97 16.32 -15.52
C GLN A 54 -12.01 15.65 -14.54
N PHE A 55 -10.80 16.20 -14.37
CA PHE A 55 -9.81 15.70 -13.42
C PHE A 55 -10.28 15.93 -11.99
N VAL A 56 -10.71 17.15 -11.67
CA VAL A 56 -11.23 17.54 -10.35
C VAL A 56 -12.44 16.67 -9.97
N THR A 57 -13.37 16.47 -10.90
CA THR A 57 -14.54 15.60 -10.71
C THR A 57 -14.12 14.15 -10.45
N SER A 58 -13.12 13.65 -11.16
CA SER A 58 -12.64 12.26 -11.00
C SER A 58 -11.90 12.07 -9.68
N ARG A 59 -11.10 13.05 -9.23
CA ARG A 59 -10.50 13.07 -7.90
C ARG A 59 -11.54 13.07 -6.80
N SER A 60 -12.56 13.94 -6.93
CA SER A 60 -13.67 14.03 -5.96
C SER A 60 -14.41 12.69 -5.83
N LYS A 61 -14.61 11.97 -6.94
CA LYS A 61 -15.18 10.61 -6.91
C LYS A 61 -14.29 9.62 -6.13
N ASN A 62 -12.98 9.65 -6.33
CA ASN A 62 -12.08 8.77 -5.59
C ASN A 62 -12.06 9.09 -4.09
N ALA A 63 -12.04 10.38 -3.73
CA ALA A 63 -12.15 10.82 -2.33
C ALA A 63 -13.47 10.36 -1.69
N ALA A 64 -14.58 10.41 -2.44
CA ALA A 64 -15.88 9.90 -1.98
C ALA A 64 -15.91 8.37 -1.81
N ILE A 65 -15.24 7.61 -2.68
CA ILE A 65 -15.10 6.15 -2.55
C ILE A 65 -14.33 5.83 -1.26
N GLU A 66 -13.21 6.50 -1.05
CA GLU A 66 -12.38 6.32 0.14
C GLU A 66 -13.12 6.72 1.42
N PHE A 67 -13.76 7.89 1.46
CA PHE A 67 -14.58 8.31 2.59
C PHE A 67 -15.66 7.28 2.95
N ARG A 68 -16.39 6.76 1.95
CA ARG A 68 -17.44 5.74 2.16
C ARG A 68 -16.88 4.44 2.73
N LEU A 69 -15.70 4.01 2.28
CA LEU A 69 -15.01 2.84 2.84
C LEU A 69 -14.66 3.06 4.32
N PHE A 70 -14.02 4.19 4.62
CA PHE A 70 -13.56 4.49 5.98
C PHE A 70 -14.73 4.65 6.95
N ARG A 71 -15.80 5.33 6.52
CA ARG A 71 -17.02 5.49 7.33
C ARG A 71 -17.71 4.16 7.61
N ALA A 72 -17.63 3.19 6.69
CA ALA A 72 -18.21 1.87 6.87
C ALA A 72 -17.42 0.99 7.88
N ILE A 73 -16.12 1.26 8.07
CA ILE A 73 -15.25 0.45 8.94
C ILE A 73 -15.05 1.09 10.31
N LEU A 74 -14.71 2.38 10.34
CA LEU A 74 -14.38 3.10 11.57
C LEU A 74 -15.63 3.29 12.43
N SER A 75 -15.46 3.29 13.75
CA SER A 75 -16.57 3.49 14.68
C SER A 75 -17.12 4.92 14.63
N SER A 76 -18.37 5.09 15.09
CA SER A 76 -19.02 6.40 15.26
C SER A 76 -18.32 7.32 16.26
N GLN A 77 -17.37 6.81 17.06
CA GLN A 77 -16.52 7.63 17.95
C GLN A 77 -15.54 8.50 17.16
N ILE A 78 -15.23 8.12 15.92
CA ILE A 78 -14.36 8.88 15.03
C ILE A 78 -15.23 9.78 14.16
N TYR A 79 -15.01 11.08 14.30
CA TYR A 79 -15.57 12.07 13.39
C TYR A 79 -14.73 12.12 12.12
N LEU A 80 -15.33 11.81 10.98
CA LEU A 80 -14.67 11.90 9.68
C LEU A 80 -15.15 13.16 8.98
N VAL A 81 -14.21 14.02 8.60
CA VAL A 81 -14.50 15.20 7.78
C VAL A 81 -14.80 14.73 6.35
N ASP A 82 -15.96 15.11 5.81
CA ASP A 82 -16.32 14.78 4.44
C ASP A 82 -15.45 15.58 3.46
N PRO A 83 -14.64 14.93 2.61
CA PRO A 83 -13.78 15.64 1.65
C PRO A 83 -14.56 16.39 0.56
N LEU A 84 -15.86 16.14 0.40
CA LEU A 84 -16.72 16.84 -0.57
C LEU A 84 -17.34 18.12 -0.02
N GLU A 85 -17.27 18.36 1.29
CA GLU A 85 -17.85 19.53 1.96
C GLU A 85 -16.75 20.36 2.68
N PRO A 86 -15.80 20.97 1.93
CA PRO A 86 -14.65 21.67 2.50
C PRO A 86 -15.03 22.90 3.33
N GLU A 87 -16.22 23.47 3.15
CA GLU A 87 -16.68 24.59 4.00
C GLU A 87 -16.90 24.17 5.47
N LEU A 88 -17.07 22.87 5.75
CA LEU A 88 -17.17 22.31 7.11
C LEU A 88 -15.82 21.87 7.67
N SER A 89 -14.75 21.82 6.85
CA SER A 89 -13.43 21.32 7.26
C SER A 89 -12.58 22.37 7.99
N ASP A 90 -12.80 23.66 7.70
CA ASP A 90 -12.07 24.81 8.27
C ASP A 90 -12.71 25.40 9.54
N ILE A 91 -13.89 24.92 9.94
CA ILE A 91 -14.65 25.51 11.04
C ILE A 91 -14.27 24.86 12.37
N SER A 92 -14.28 25.69 13.42
CA SER A 92 -14.31 25.40 14.86
C SER A 92 -15.21 24.24 15.34
N ASP A 93 -15.93 23.56 14.45
CA ASP A 93 -16.90 22.49 14.70
C ASP A 93 -16.24 21.15 15.06
N THR A 94 -14.95 20.95 14.75
CA THR A 94 -14.22 19.75 15.18
C THR A 94 -13.75 19.80 16.64
N SER A 95 -13.89 20.95 17.31
CA SER A 95 -13.42 21.12 18.69
C SER A 95 -14.17 20.25 19.71
N ASP A 96 -15.42 19.90 19.42
CA ASP A 96 -16.24 19.02 20.26
C ASP A 96 -15.90 17.53 20.09
N HIS A 97 -15.11 17.18 19.07
CA HIS A 97 -14.75 15.80 18.77
C HIS A 97 -13.35 15.46 19.27
N ARG A 98 -13.24 14.42 20.10
CA ARG A 98 -11.96 13.95 20.65
C ARG A 98 -11.06 13.28 19.61
N ILE A 99 -11.66 12.58 18.64
CA ILE A 99 -10.94 11.88 17.58
C ILE A 99 -11.50 12.31 16.22
N VAL A 100 -10.62 12.82 15.36
CA VAL A 100 -10.98 13.40 14.06
C VAL A 100 -10.10 12.83 12.96
N GLY A 101 -10.72 12.32 11.89
CA GLY A 101 -10.06 11.86 10.66
C GLY A 101 -10.31 12.81 9.49
N ARG A 102 -9.27 13.05 8.68
CA ARG A 102 -9.27 13.95 7.52
C ARG A 102 -8.57 13.29 6.33
N PHE A 103 -9.04 13.60 5.13
CA PHE A 103 -8.42 13.23 3.87
C PHE A 103 -7.80 14.49 3.29
N LEU A 104 -6.47 14.54 3.19
CA LEU A 104 -5.74 15.77 2.86
C LEU A 104 -4.84 15.53 1.65
N ASP A 105 -4.73 16.54 0.79
CA ASP A 105 -3.75 16.58 -0.29
C ASP A 105 -2.72 17.66 0.06
N THR A 106 -1.52 17.24 0.45
CA THR A 106 -0.41 18.16 0.70
C THR A 106 0.24 18.52 -0.62
N ASP A 107 0.01 19.74 -1.10
CA ASP A 107 0.59 20.26 -2.34
C ASP A 107 2.12 20.40 -2.20
N LEU A 108 2.87 19.83 -3.15
CA LEU A 108 4.33 19.88 -3.25
C LEU A 108 4.76 20.35 -4.64
N SER A 109 3.86 21.01 -5.37
CA SER A 109 4.08 21.42 -6.75
C SER A 109 5.25 22.40 -6.87
N THR A 110 6.02 22.25 -7.94
CA THR A 110 6.99 23.24 -8.41
C THR A 110 6.42 24.00 -9.61
N GLU A 111 7.13 25.00 -10.12
CA GLU A 111 6.71 25.74 -11.33
C GLU A 111 6.57 24.83 -12.57
N ASP A 112 7.31 23.70 -12.60
CA ASP A 112 7.41 22.80 -13.76
C ASP A 112 6.70 21.45 -13.55
N GLN A 113 6.20 21.16 -12.34
CA GLN A 113 5.55 19.90 -12.06
C GLN A 113 4.49 20.01 -10.94
N LYS A 114 3.25 19.64 -11.28
CA LYS A 114 2.20 19.40 -10.28
C LYS A 114 2.49 18.14 -9.47
N MET A 115 2.57 18.29 -8.16
CA MET A 115 2.93 17.24 -7.23
C MET A 115 2.16 17.40 -5.93
N PHE A 116 1.64 16.31 -5.37
CA PHE A 116 1.03 16.30 -4.05
C PHE A 116 1.08 14.90 -3.46
N ILE A 117 1.13 14.84 -2.12
CA ILE A 117 0.96 13.60 -1.36
C ILE A 117 -0.43 13.61 -0.74
N HIS A 118 -1.20 12.59 -1.07
CA HIS A 118 -2.48 12.29 -0.46
C HIS A 118 -2.24 11.55 0.85
N GLU A 119 -2.95 11.96 1.90
CA GLU A 119 -2.87 11.39 3.23
C GLU A 119 -4.26 11.21 3.86
N PHE A 120 -4.38 10.15 4.67
CA PHE A 120 -5.39 10.08 5.71
C PHE A 120 -4.75 10.41 7.05
N GLU A 121 -5.12 11.55 7.62
CA GLU A 121 -4.70 12.00 8.93
C GLU A 121 -5.80 11.69 9.95
N ILE A 122 -5.48 10.94 10.99
CA ILE A 122 -6.39 10.75 12.14
C ILE A 122 -5.70 11.21 13.42
N SER A 123 -6.40 12.05 14.18
CA SER A 123 -5.86 12.68 15.39
C SER A 123 -6.72 12.37 16.60
N ASN A 124 -6.09 12.07 17.73
CA ASN A 124 -6.70 11.95 19.04
C ASN A 124 -6.20 13.08 19.92
N LYS A 125 -7.11 13.95 20.36
CA LYS A 125 -6.84 15.11 21.23
C LYS A 125 -7.59 15.01 22.56
N SER A 126 -7.81 13.80 23.04
CA SER A 126 -8.50 13.55 24.33
C SER A 126 -7.71 14.05 25.55
N ASN A 127 -6.39 14.19 25.44
CA ASN A 127 -5.53 14.76 26.47
C ASN A 127 -4.44 15.67 25.85
N PRO A 128 -4.77 16.92 25.48
CA PRO A 128 -3.87 17.82 24.75
C PRO A 128 -2.67 18.32 25.57
N GLU A 129 -2.69 18.15 26.90
CA GLU A 129 -1.56 18.47 27.80
C GLU A 129 -0.37 17.50 27.61
N LEU A 130 -0.61 16.32 27.06
CA LEU A 130 0.44 15.38 26.72
C LEU A 130 1.27 15.88 25.52
N PRO A 131 2.59 15.59 25.45
CA PRO A 131 3.38 15.89 24.27
C PRO A 131 2.77 15.25 23.02
N GLN A 132 2.58 16.02 21.94
CA GLN A 132 2.05 15.46 20.70
C GLN A 132 3.00 14.41 20.14
N ARG A 133 2.44 13.26 19.75
CA ARG A 133 3.16 12.16 19.10
C ARG A 133 2.65 11.97 17.68
N HIS A 134 3.52 11.44 16.82
CA HIS A 134 3.22 11.17 15.42
C HIS A 134 3.56 9.72 15.08
N ILE A 135 2.68 9.05 14.36
CA ILE A 135 2.96 7.79 13.67
C ILE A 135 2.78 8.06 12.17
N VAL A 136 3.73 7.64 11.35
CA VAL A 136 3.64 7.71 9.89
C VAL A 136 3.59 6.30 9.32
N ILE A 137 2.61 6.03 8.47
CA ILE A 137 2.36 4.72 7.83
C ILE A 137 2.60 4.85 6.32
N ILE A 138 3.48 4.01 5.78
CA ILE A 138 3.83 3.96 4.36
C ILE A 138 3.51 2.58 3.78
N HIS A 139 2.63 2.55 2.78
CA HIS A 139 2.21 1.32 2.10
C HIS A 139 3.29 0.78 1.12
N GLY A 140 3.07 -0.43 0.61
CA GLY A 140 3.94 -1.10 -0.36
C GLY A 140 3.50 -0.94 -1.82
N TYR A 141 4.22 -1.56 -2.75
CA TYR A 141 3.82 -1.63 -4.15
C TYR A 141 2.47 -2.35 -4.30
N MET A 142 1.63 -1.92 -5.26
CA MET A 142 0.27 -2.44 -5.46
C MET A 142 -0.64 -2.39 -4.21
N ALA A 143 -0.32 -1.51 -3.26
CA ALA A 143 -1.18 -1.16 -2.13
C ALA A 143 -1.49 0.34 -2.14
N ALA A 144 -2.35 0.75 -1.21
CA ALA A 144 -2.63 2.14 -0.87
C ALA A 144 -2.95 2.25 0.62
N LEU A 145 -3.00 3.48 1.13
CA LEU A 145 -3.26 3.78 2.54
C LEU A 145 -4.55 3.16 3.06
N GLY A 146 -5.59 3.02 2.22
CA GLY A 146 -6.90 2.53 2.64
C GLY A 146 -6.91 1.05 3.05
N TYR A 147 -5.88 0.28 2.72
CA TYR A 147 -5.76 -1.09 3.22
C TYR A 147 -5.40 -1.17 4.70
N PHE A 148 -4.95 -0.07 5.33
CA PHE A 148 -4.69 0.03 6.76
C PHE A 148 -5.91 0.51 7.57
N VAL A 149 -7.09 0.60 6.96
CA VAL A 149 -8.31 1.18 7.57
C VAL A 149 -8.70 0.53 8.91
N LYS A 150 -8.44 -0.76 9.08
CA LYS A 150 -8.69 -1.48 10.35
C LYS A 150 -7.65 -1.19 11.44
N ASN A 151 -6.54 -0.59 11.09
CA ASN A 151 -5.42 -0.32 12.00
C ASN A 151 -5.51 1.09 12.58
N PHE A 152 -6.12 2.04 11.88
CA PHE A 152 -6.19 3.45 12.30
C PHE A 152 -6.87 3.67 13.65
N GLU A 153 -8.03 3.05 13.87
CA GLU A 153 -8.79 3.26 15.10
C GLU A 153 -8.07 2.71 16.35
N PRO A 154 -7.56 1.47 16.37
CA PRO A 154 -6.74 1.00 17.49
C PRO A 154 -5.49 1.85 17.71
N LEU A 155 -4.81 2.27 16.63
CA LEU A 155 -3.57 3.05 16.74
C LEU A 155 -3.80 4.45 17.27
N VAL A 156 -4.79 5.19 16.77
CA VAL A 156 -5.03 6.58 17.23
C VAL A 156 -5.48 6.62 18.69
N LYS A 157 -6.08 5.53 19.19
CA LYS A 157 -6.50 5.39 20.58
C LYS A 157 -5.35 5.04 21.54
N LEU A 158 -4.16 4.72 21.02
CA LEU A 158 -2.99 4.37 21.82
C LEU A 158 -2.55 5.50 22.78
N TYR A 159 -2.70 6.76 22.36
CA TYR A 159 -2.19 7.89 23.14
C TYR A 159 -3.10 9.12 22.99
N GLY A 160 -3.24 9.88 24.08
CA GLY A 160 -4.25 10.95 24.19
C GLY A 160 -3.96 12.24 23.42
N ASN A 161 -2.72 12.40 22.90
CA ASN A 161 -2.33 13.45 21.97
C ASN A 161 -1.50 12.85 20.83
N LEU A 162 -2.15 12.13 19.92
CA LEU A 162 -1.51 11.35 18.86
C LEU A 162 -2.10 11.70 17.50
N VAL A 163 -1.24 11.84 16.51
CA VAL A 163 -1.63 11.98 15.10
C VAL A 163 -1.03 10.82 14.30
N VAL A 164 -1.88 10.04 13.65
CA VAL A 164 -1.49 8.98 12.72
C VAL A 164 -1.66 9.51 11.31
N HIS A 165 -0.58 9.48 10.53
CA HIS A 165 -0.51 9.91 9.15
C HIS A 165 -0.32 8.67 8.28
N ALA A 166 -1.29 8.31 7.46
CA ALA A 166 -1.10 7.29 6.42
C ALA A 166 -1.00 7.98 5.08
N ILE A 167 0.09 7.75 4.35
CA ILE A 167 0.34 8.45 3.08
C ILE A 167 0.35 7.50 1.89
N ASP A 168 -0.15 7.98 0.76
CA ASP A 168 0.10 7.34 -0.52
C ASP A 168 1.40 7.89 -1.12
N MET A 169 2.33 7.01 -1.47
CA MET A 169 3.59 7.45 -2.07
C MET A 169 3.37 8.03 -3.48
N PRO A 170 4.28 8.90 -3.97
CA PRO A 170 4.25 9.41 -5.34
C PRO A 170 4.01 8.32 -6.39
N GLY A 171 3.00 8.49 -7.24
CA GLY A 171 2.65 7.49 -8.27
C GLY A 171 1.76 6.34 -7.78
N PHE A 172 1.29 6.36 -6.54
CA PHE A 172 0.42 5.33 -5.96
C PHE A 172 -0.86 5.92 -5.35
N GLY A 173 -1.83 5.04 -5.12
CA GLY A 173 -3.11 5.38 -4.50
C GLY A 173 -3.77 6.62 -5.10
N ASN A 174 -4.09 7.55 -4.23
CA ASN A 174 -4.70 8.85 -4.52
C ASN A 174 -3.68 10.00 -4.61
N SER A 175 -2.38 9.73 -4.45
CA SER A 175 -1.32 10.74 -4.63
C SER A 175 -1.10 11.12 -6.10
N ALA A 176 -0.36 12.21 -6.32
CA ALA A 176 -0.01 12.65 -7.66
C ALA A 176 0.75 11.58 -8.45
N ARG A 177 0.48 11.53 -9.77
CA ARG A 177 1.10 10.60 -10.73
C ARG A 177 1.90 11.37 -11.79
N PRO A 178 2.93 12.13 -11.40
CA PRO A 178 3.67 12.96 -12.34
C PRO A 178 4.47 12.11 -13.33
N LEU A 179 4.97 12.75 -14.39
CA LEU A 179 5.87 12.10 -15.33
C LEU A 179 7.17 11.69 -14.62
N PHE A 180 7.56 10.43 -14.77
CA PHE A 180 8.80 9.93 -14.18
C PHE A 180 10.02 10.46 -14.94
N PRO A 181 11.09 10.88 -14.26
CA PRO A 181 12.26 11.46 -14.92
C PRO A 181 12.93 10.45 -15.88
N LYS A 182 13.14 10.86 -17.14
CA LYS A 182 13.58 9.94 -18.22
C LYS A 182 15.01 9.42 -18.00
N GLU A 183 15.85 10.24 -17.40
CA GLU A 183 17.22 9.95 -17.01
C GLU A 183 17.30 8.85 -15.95
N LEU A 184 16.27 8.71 -15.11
CA LEU A 184 16.17 7.64 -14.12
C LEU A 184 15.66 6.32 -14.75
N ILE A 185 15.18 6.35 -15.99
CA ILE A 185 14.71 5.16 -16.72
C ILE A 185 15.79 4.57 -17.61
N LYS A 186 16.51 5.41 -18.37
CA LYS A 186 17.44 4.96 -19.42
C LYS A 186 18.86 5.37 -19.10
N LEU A 187 19.73 4.37 -19.00
CA LEU A 187 21.17 4.56 -18.94
C LEU A 187 21.77 4.78 -20.34
N PRO A 188 22.90 5.49 -20.44
CA PRO A 188 23.68 5.57 -21.67
C PRO A 188 24.21 4.19 -22.08
N LYS A 189 24.47 3.97 -23.37
CA LYS A 189 24.93 2.66 -23.91
C LYS A 189 26.23 2.14 -23.27
N ASN A 190 27.07 3.04 -22.76
CA ASN A 190 28.35 2.71 -22.11
C ASN A 190 28.30 2.96 -20.60
N ALA A 191 27.12 2.77 -19.97
CA ALA A 191 26.97 2.93 -18.53
C ALA A 191 27.92 2.01 -17.76
N THR A 192 28.57 2.57 -16.75
CA THR A 192 29.38 1.81 -15.80
C THR A 192 28.51 1.28 -14.66
N LEU A 193 29.02 0.31 -13.89
CA LEU A 193 28.38 -0.14 -12.65
C LEU A 193 28.04 1.04 -11.71
N ARG A 194 28.92 2.05 -11.65
CA ARG A 194 28.68 3.26 -10.87
C ARG A 194 27.48 4.05 -11.37
N ASP A 195 27.24 4.08 -12.68
CA ASP A 195 26.10 4.77 -13.27
C ASP A 195 24.79 4.03 -13.00
N GLU A 196 24.82 2.69 -13.02
CA GLU A 196 23.68 1.86 -12.60
C GLU A 196 23.30 2.10 -11.14
N ILE A 197 24.27 2.07 -10.23
CA ILE A 197 24.05 2.34 -8.80
C ILE A 197 23.47 3.76 -8.62
N LYS A 198 24.05 4.77 -9.28
CA LYS A 198 23.56 6.15 -9.23
C LYS A 198 22.13 6.29 -9.75
N GLN A 199 21.77 5.56 -10.80
CA GLN A 199 20.40 5.57 -11.31
C GLN A 199 19.43 5.05 -10.26
N ILE A 200 19.72 3.89 -9.66
CA ILE A 200 18.84 3.29 -8.65
C ILE A 200 18.71 4.20 -7.43
N MET A 201 19.82 4.77 -6.94
CA MET A 201 19.78 5.76 -5.87
C MET A 201 18.99 7.02 -6.26
N GLY A 202 19.05 7.44 -7.53
CA GLY A 202 18.23 8.53 -8.05
C GLY A 202 16.73 8.20 -8.03
N VAL A 203 16.36 6.97 -8.35
CA VAL A 203 14.98 6.47 -8.23
C VAL A 203 14.53 6.44 -6.77
N GLU A 204 15.38 5.97 -5.86
CA GLU A 204 15.10 6.01 -4.41
C GLU A 204 14.88 7.45 -3.92
N ASN A 205 15.81 8.35 -4.25
CA ASN A 205 15.76 9.78 -3.92
C ASN A 205 14.47 10.44 -4.42
N TRP A 206 14.01 10.08 -5.62
CA TRP A 206 12.75 10.62 -6.15
C TRP A 206 11.57 10.38 -5.22
N PHE A 207 11.51 9.23 -4.53
CA PHE A 207 10.47 8.96 -3.53
C PHE A 207 10.75 9.62 -2.19
N ILE A 208 11.95 9.39 -1.63
CA ILE A 208 12.26 9.78 -0.25
C ILE A 208 12.42 11.29 -0.10
N ASP A 209 12.80 12.00 -1.16
CA ASP A 209 12.93 13.46 -1.14
C ASP A 209 11.55 14.11 -1.16
N THR A 210 10.58 13.55 -1.90
CA THR A 210 9.19 14.01 -1.82
C THR A 210 8.59 13.71 -0.45
N PHE A 211 8.85 12.53 0.12
CA PHE A 211 8.41 12.21 1.48
C PHE A 211 8.98 13.21 2.51
N GLU A 212 10.25 13.59 2.38
CA GLU A 212 10.85 14.61 3.24
C GLU A 212 10.20 15.98 3.06
N GLN A 213 9.92 16.40 1.83
CA GLN A 213 9.21 17.67 1.57
C GLN A 213 7.82 17.69 2.22
N TRP A 214 7.09 16.57 2.14
CA TRP A 214 5.83 16.42 2.86
C TRP A 214 6.02 16.57 4.37
N ARG A 215 6.99 15.86 4.97
CA ARG A 215 7.26 15.93 6.41
C ARG A 215 7.55 17.37 6.85
N ILE A 216 8.42 18.07 6.11
CA ILE A 216 8.76 19.47 6.37
C ILE A 216 7.52 20.35 6.31
N LYS A 217 6.68 20.18 5.27
CA LYS A 217 5.45 20.97 5.10
C LYS A 217 4.41 20.70 6.19
N LYS A 218 4.36 19.48 6.73
CA LYS A 218 3.53 19.09 7.88
C LYS A 218 4.13 19.51 9.24
N GLY A 219 5.38 19.98 9.28
CA GLY A 219 6.06 20.37 10.51
C GLY A 219 6.28 19.21 11.49
N ILE A 220 6.53 18.00 10.97
CA ILE A 220 6.68 16.79 11.80
C ILE A 220 8.16 16.59 12.13
N ASP A 221 8.58 16.98 13.33
CA ASP A 221 10.00 16.90 13.73
C ASP A 221 10.40 15.53 14.29
N LYS A 222 9.45 14.78 14.85
CA LYS A 222 9.70 13.45 15.39
C LYS A 222 8.48 12.53 15.25
N PHE A 223 8.70 11.30 14.78
CA PHE A 223 7.62 10.35 14.54
C PHE A 223 8.10 8.89 14.60
N VAL A 224 7.16 7.99 14.86
CA VAL A 224 7.32 6.55 14.67
C VAL A 224 7.02 6.22 13.22
N LEU A 225 7.88 5.44 12.56
CA LEU A 225 7.68 5.06 11.17
C LEU A 225 7.22 3.60 11.08
N VAL A 226 6.12 3.35 10.38
CA VAL A 226 5.60 2.02 10.07
C VAL A 226 5.55 1.90 8.56
N ALA A 227 6.24 0.92 8.00
CA ALA A 227 6.35 0.82 6.55
C ALA A 227 6.26 -0.62 6.09
N HIS A 228 5.59 -0.82 4.95
CA HIS A 228 5.31 -2.14 4.39
C HIS A 228 6.04 -2.36 3.05
N SER A 229 6.65 -3.54 2.86
CA SER A 229 7.17 -4.01 1.57
C SER A 229 8.14 -3.02 0.91
N MET A 230 7.89 -2.61 -0.34
CA MET A 230 8.65 -1.54 -1.01
C MET A 230 8.69 -0.24 -0.19
N GLY A 231 7.63 0.09 0.53
CA GLY A 231 7.60 1.24 1.44
C GLY A 231 8.61 1.11 2.58
N ALA A 232 8.83 -0.09 3.11
CA ALA A 232 9.85 -0.35 4.14
C ALA A 232 11.28 -0.24 3.60
N TYR A 233 11.50 -0.70 2.36
CA TYR A 233 12.75 -0.51 1.64
C TYR A 233 13.07 0.98 1.47
N LEU A 234 12.13 1.74 0.89
CA LEU A 234 12.29 3.18 0.70
C LEU A 234 12.43 3.94 2.03
N SER A 235 11.67 3.54 3.05
CA SER A 235 11.79 4.11 4.41
C SER A 235 13.18 3.87 5.02
N SER A 236 13.78 2.71 4.76
CA SER A 236 15.15 2.44 5.18
C SER A 236 16.14 3.37 4.46
N CYS A 237 15.97 3.60 3.16
CA CYS A 237 16.74 4.60 2.41
C CYS A 237 16.55 6.02 2.98
N TYR A 238 15.32 6.37 3.32
CA TYR A 238 14.97 7.65 3.93
C TYR A 238 15.70 7.84 5.25
N LEU A 239 15.70 6.84 6.14
CA LEU A 239 16.41 6.93 7.42
C LEU A 239 17.92 7.15 7.22
N LEU A 240 18.54 6.40 6.30
CA LEU A 240 19.96 6.54 5.98
C LEU A 240 20.34 7.94 5.49
N LYS A 241 19.41 8.65 4.84
CA LYS A 241 19.65 9.99 4.28
C LYS A 241 19.24 11.13 5.21
N TYR A 242 18.11 11.00 5.89
CA TYR A 242 17.43 12.11 6.56
C TYR A 242 17.28 11.95 8.07
N ASN A 243 17.48 10.77 8.66
CA ASN A 243 17.15 10.61 10.09
C ASN A 243 17.99 11.51 11.00
N LYS A 244 19.25 11.79 10.62
CA LYS A 244 20.15 12.66 11.36
C LYS A 244 20.02 14.10 10.88
N GLN A 245 19.54 14.97 11.76
CA GLN A 245 19.39 16.40 11.48
C GLN A 245 20.67 17.18 11.79
N ASN A 246 20.77 18.39 11.24
CA ASN A 246 21.95 19.26 11.41
C ASN A 246 22.18 19.71 12.86
N ASP A 247 21.13 19.78 13.66
CA ASP A 247 21.17 20.10 15.09
C ASP A 247 21.48 18.88 15.98
N GLY A 248 21.70 17.71 15.38
CA GLY A 248 21.95 16.46 16.07
C GLY A 248 20.68 15.73 16.53
N SER A 249 19.49 16.27 16.29
CA SER A 249 18.23 15.58 16.56
C SER A 249 17.99 14.43 15.58
N GLN A 250 17.06 13.54 15.96
CA GLN A 250 16.66 12.39 15.17
C GLN A 250 15.16 12.44 14.88
N LEU A 251 14.80 12.20 13.62
CA LEU A 251 13.40 12.21 13.18
C LEU A 251 12.63 10.97 13.66
N VAL A 252 13.28 9.81 13.66
CA VAL A 252 12.70 8.49 13.94
C VAL A 252 13.60 7.74 14.91
N ASP A 253 13.01 7.26 16.01
CA ASP A 253 13.64 6.40 17.02
C ASP A 253 12.99 5.01 17.15
N LYS A 254 11.80 4.83 16.56
CA LYS A 254 11.13 3.53 16.40
C LYS A 254 10.72 3.31 14.95
N PHE A 255 11.13 2.18 14.38
CA PHE A 255 10.85 1.83 12.99
C PHE A 255 10.30 0.41 12.87
N VAL A 256 9.08 0.28 12.34
CA VAL A 256 8.40 -1.00 12.11
C VAL A 256 8.46 -1.34 10.62
N LEU A 257 9.09 -2.48 10.31
CA LEU A 257 9.25 -3.01 8.98
C LEU A 257 8.31 -4.21 8.80
N VAL A 258 7.28 -4.03 7.98
CA VAL A 258 6.28 -5.06 7.69
C VAL A 258 6.61 -5.68 6.34
N SER A 259 6.99 -6.95 6.33
CA SER A 259 7.34 -7.71 5.12
C SER A 259 8.31 -6.96 4.19
N PRO A 260 9.42 -6.40 4.70
CA PRO A 260 10.26 -5.46 3.95
C PRO A 260 10.91 -6.08 2.71
N MET A 261 10.98 -5.28 1.65
CA MET A 261 11.69 -5.64 0.42
C MET A 261 13.21 -5.51 0.55
N GLY A 262 13.96 -6.42 -0.08
CA GLY A 262 15.41 -6.31 -0.23
C GLY A 262 16.19 -6.58 1.05
N THR A 263 15.70 -7.46 1.92
CA THR A 263 16.40 -7.85 3.16
C THR A 263 17.56 -8.80 2.95
N GLU A 264 17.58 -9.49 1.81
CA GLU A 264 18.57 -10.47 1.44
C GLU A 264 19.50 -9.96 0.34
N SER A 265 20.76 -10.39 0.39
CA SER A 265 21.68 -10.23 -0.72
C SER A 265 21.37 -11.27 -1.81
N SER A 266 21.68 -10.96 -3.06
CA SER A 266 21.46 -11.85 -4.20
C SER A 266 22.49 -11.60 -5.31
N ASP A 267 22.47 -12.45 -6.33
CA ASP A 267 23.29 -12.32 -7.54
C ASP A 267 23.01 -11.05 -8.37
N VAL A 268 21.89 -10.39 -8.09
CA VAL A 268 21.48 -9.12 -8.68
C VAL A 268 22.05 -7.91 -7.92
N SER A 269 22.56 -8.09 -6.70
CA SER A 269 23.16 -7.00 -5.91
C SER A 269 24.31 -6.34 -6.66
N LEU A 270 24.24 -5.02 -6.83
CA LEU A 270 25.26 -4.22 -7.50
C LEU A 270 26.39 -3.74 -6.57
N ILE A 271 26.22 -3.91 -5.27
CA ILE A 271 27.10 -3.37 -4.23
C ILE A 271 27.83 -4.43 -3.42
N ASN A 272 27.57 -5.71 -3.71
CA ASN A 272 28.24 -6.83 -3.05
C ASN A 272 28.99 -7.71 -4.06
N HIS A 273 30.11 -8.29 -3.63
CA HIS A 273 30.85 -9.26 -4.44
C HIS A 273 30.10 -10.58 -4.52
N LYS A 274 30.17 -11.25 -5.69
CA LYS A 274 29.49 -12.53 -5.94
C LYS A 274 29.78 -13.61 -4.90
N ASP A 275 31.00 -13.61 -4.35
CA ASP A 275 31.45 -14.60 -3.37
C ASP A 275 30.91 -14.36 -1.95
N LEU A 276 30.33 -13.17 -1.69
CA LEU A 276 29.74 -12.77 -0.41
C LEU A 276 28.20 -12.75 -0.47
N GLN A 277 27.62 -13.24 -1.57
CA GLN A 277 26.18 -13.36 -1.77
C GLN A 277 25.72 -14.64 -1.06
N PHE A 278 25.25 -14.50 0.18
CA PHE A 278 24.47 -15.53 0.83
C PHE A 278 23.08 -15.52 0.20
N ASN A 279 22.87 -16.38 -0.80
CA ASN A 279 21.54 -16.63 -1.35
C ASN A 279 20.67 -17.27 -0.27
N HIS A 280 20.03 -16.43 0.54
CA HIS A 280 18.90 -16.83 1.36
C HIS A 280 17.62 -16.94 0.51
N HIS A 281 17.70 -16.69 -0.80
CA HIS A 281 16.58 -16.84 -1.71
C HIS A 281 16.28 -18.34 -1.92
N GLU A 282 15.57 -18.94 -0.97
CA GLU A 282 14.61 -19.97 -1.34
C GLU A 282 13.67 -19.29 -2.35
N SER A 283 13.47 -19.90 -3.53
CA SER A 283 12.68 -19.33 -4.62
C SER A 283 11.45 -18.63 -4.05
N GLY A 284 11.51 -17.29 -4.00
CA GLY A 284 10.49 -16.49 -3.34
C GLY A 284 9.14 -16.89 -3.92
N GLY A 285 8.12 -17.01 -3.06
CA GLY A 285 6.78 -17.35 -3.51
C GLY A 285 6.38 -16.46 -4.69
N ASP A 286 5.69 -17.02 -5.67
CA ASP A 286 5.31 -16.27 -6.87
C ASP A 286 4.41 -15.08 -6.46
N PRO A 287 4.82 -13.82 -6.66
CA PRO A 287 4.01 -12.65 -6.33
C PRO A 287 2.67 -12.66 -7.08
N PHE A 288 2.61 -13.33 -8.24
CA PHE A 288 1.35 -13.58 -8.94
C PHE A 288 0.48 -14.59 -8.21
N GLN A 289 1.05 -15.59 -7.53
CA GLN A 289 0.26 -16.48 -6.68
C GLN A 289 -0.44 -15.71 -5.58
N GLU A 290 0.13 -14.67 -4.98
CA GLU A 290 -0.58 -13.85 -3.97
C GLU A 290 -1.87 -13.21 -4.55
N ILE A 291 -1.83 -12.76 -5.81
CA ILE A 291 -3.01 -12.26 -6.54
C ILE A 291 -4.00 -13.42 -6.82
N PHE A 292 -3.47 -14.63 -7.02
CA PHE A 292 -4.20 -15.84 -7.35
C PHE A 292 -4.38 -16.83 -6.17
N THR A 293 -4.31 -16.37 -4.93
CA THR A 293 -4.59 -17.16 -3.73
C THR A 293 -5.64 -16.48 -2.88
N ASN A 294 -6.53 -17.28 -2.30
CA ASN A 294 -7.51 -16.78 -1.34
C ASN A 294 -6.89 -16.58 0.06
N GLN A 295 -7.63 -16.03 1.02
CA GLN A 295 -7.17 -15.92 2.42
C GLN A 295 -6.82 -17.26 3.08
N ASP A 296 -7.29 -18.40 2.54
CA ASP A 296 -6.92 -19.73 3.03
C ASP A 296 -5.70 -20.29 2.27
N PHE A 297 -5.07 -19.45 1.44
CA PHE A 297 -3.87 -19.72 0.64
C PHE A 297 -4.00 -20.91 -0.31
N LYS A 298 -5.23 -21.19 -0.75
CA LYS A 298 -5.50 -22.19 -1.79
C LYS A 298 -5.55 -21.50 -3.17
N PRO A 299 -5.06 -22.15 -4.24
CA PRO A 299 -5.24 -21.68 -5.61
C PRO A 299 -6.73 -21.46 -5.91
N PHE A 300 -7.05 -20.47 -6.77
CA PHE A 300 -8.42 -20.26 -7.23
C PHE A 300 -9.02 -21.53 -7.87
N GLU A 301 -9.85 -22.26 -7.12
CA GLU A 301 -10.82 -23.21 -7.67
C GLU A 301 -12.05 -22.41 -8.12
N VAL A 302 -12.11 -22.07 -9.41
CA VAL A 302 -13.17 -21.23 -9.98
C VAL A 302 -14.41 -22.09 -10.25
N GLU A 303 -15.36 -22.12 -9.32
CA GLU A 303 -16.74 -22.59 -9.56
C GLU A 303 -17.61 -21.47 -10.17
N HIS A 304 -17.16 -20.83 -11.27
CA HIS A 304 -17.97 -19.87 -12.02
C HIS A 304 -18.24 -20.38 -13.42
N GLU A 305 -19.52 -20.64 -13.73
CA GLU A 305 -19.98 -21.12 -15.05
C GLU A 305 -19.56 -20.16 -16.18
N ASP A 306 -19.64 -18.84 -15.96
CA ASP A 306 -19.27 -17.81 -16.94
C ASP A 306 -17.77 -17.75 -17.25
N LEU A 307 -16.91 -17.96 -16.24
CA LEU A 307 -15.46 -17.93 -16.41
C LEU A 307 -14.94 -19.26 -16.96
N ASN A 308 -15.53 -20.38 -16.54
CA ASN A 308 -15.20 -21.69 -17.07
C ASN A 308 -15.60 -21.81 -18.54
N THR A 309 -16.79 -21.36 -18.94
CA THR A 309 -17.18 -21.31 -20.35
C THR A 309 -16.29 -20.39 -21.19
N LEU A 310 -15.80 -19.28 -20.62
CA LEU A 310 -14.85 -18.39 -21.27
C LEU A 310 -13.45 -19.03 -21.39
N TRP A 311 -12.95 -19.70 -20.35
CA TRP A 311 -11.65 -20.38 -20.34
C TRP A 311 -11.64 -21.69 -21.13
N GLU A 312 -12.77 -22.36 -21.29
CA GLU A 312 -12.92 -23.46 -22.23
C GLU A 312 -12.82 -22.98 -23.67
N LYS A 313 -13.32 -21.77 -23.98
CA LYS A 313 -13.24 -21.16 -25.31
C LYS A 313 -11.88 -20.52 -25.61
N LEU A 314 -11.27 -19.84 -24.64
CA LEU A 314 -9.98 -19.12 -24.80
C LEU A 314 -8.76 -19.98 -24.43
N GLY A 315 -8.97 -21.14 -23.83
CA GLY A 315 -7.94 -21.92 -23.14
C GLY A 315 -7.65 -21.34 -21.74
N LYS A 316 -7.46 -22.21 -20.74
CA LYS A 316 -7.02 -21.77 -19.40
C LYS A 316 -5.72 -20.96 -19.55
N PRO A 317 -5.61 -19.77 -18.95
CA PRO A 317 -4.40 -18.96 -19.07
C PRO A 317 -3.20 -19.75 -18.54
N LYS A 318 -2.29 -20.14 -19.43
CA LYS A 318 -0.96 -20.63 -19.03
C LYS A 318 -0.11 -19.40 -18.77
N PHE A 319 0.24 -19.19 -17.51
CA PHE A 319 1.02 -18.02 -17.12
C PHE A 319 2.39 -18.00 -17.83
N PRO A 320 2.89 -16.81 -18.19
CA PRO A 320 4.13 -16.67 -18.93
C PRO A 320 5.32 -17.28 -18.17
N LYS A 321 6.10 -18.13 -18.85
CA LYS A 321 7.39 -18.64 -18.34
C LYS A 321 8.33 -17.47 -18.01
N ASN A 322 9.30 -17.67 -17.11
CA ASN A 322 10.28 -16.65 -16.67
C ASN A 322 10.88 -15.83 -17.84
N THR A 323 11.09 -16.44 -19.01
CA THR A 323 11.62 -15.74 -20.20
C THR A 323 10.73 -14.59 -20.71
N VAL A 324 9.40 -14.74 -20.66
CA VAL A 324 8.45 -13.70 -21.10
C VAL A 324 8.37 -12.59 -20.05
N LEU A 325 8.30 -12.96 -18.77
CA LEU A 325 8.34 -12.01 -17.65
C LEU A 325 9.62 -11.17 -17.67
N ARG A 326 10.78 -11.81 -17.92
CA ARG A 326 12.06 -11.12 -18.06
C ARG A 326 12.06 -10.12 -19.22
N LYS A 327 11.53 -10.49 -20.38
CA LYS A 327 11.43 -9.58 -21.54
C LYS A 327 10.49 -8.40 -21.29
N LEU A 328 9.35 -8.64 -20.64
CA LEU A 328 8.43 -7.57 -20.24
C LEU A 328 9.13 -6.59 -19.29
N TRP A 329 9.87 -7.13 -18.30
CA TRP A 329 10.66 -6.33 -17.37
C TRP A 329 11.75 -5.49 -18.07
N GLU A 330 12.47 -6.07 -19.03
CA GLU A 330 13.46 -5.34 -19.87
C GLU A 330 12.81 -4.19 -20.65
N TRP A 331 11.54 -4.32 -21.02
CA TRP A 331 10.77 -3.26 -21.66
C TRP A 331 10.16 -2.24 -20.69
N ASN A 332 10.38 -2.41 -19.37
CA ASN A 332 9.73 -1.67 -18.29
C ASN A 332 8.20 -1.82 -18.31
N VAL A 333 7.72 -2.97 -18.75
CA VAL A 333 6.31 -3.35 -18.73
C VAL A 333 6.10 -4.36 -17.61
N LEU A 334 5.29 -4.00 -16.62
CA LEU A 334 4.96 -4.90 -15.52
C LEU A 334 3.79 -5.83 -15.92
N PRO A 335 3.76 -7.08 -15.46
CA PRO A 335 2.67 -7.99 -15.82
C PRO A 335 1.29 -7.51 -15.34
N PHE A 336 1.24 -6.70 -14.28
CA PHE A 336 0.00 -6.04 -13.86
C PHE A 336 -0.51 -5.00 -14.87
N GLN A 337 0.39 -4.22 -15.50
CA GLN A 337 0.02 -3.33 -16.61
C GLN A 337 -0.56 -4.12 -17.79
N VAL A 338 -0.05 -5.33 -18.04
CA VAL A 338 -0.59 -6.24 -19.06
C VAL A 338 -2.02 -6.64 -18.72
N LEU A 339 -2.32 -6.92 -17.45
CA LEU A 339 -3.68 -7.21 -17.00
C LEU A 339 -4.61 -6.01 -17.23
N GLN A 340 -4.19 -4.78 -16.95
CA GLN A 340 -5.02 -3.58 -17.19
C GLN A 340 -5.41 -3.41 -18.67
N TYR A 341 -4.57 -3.85 -19.62
CA TYR A 341 -4.91 -3.84 -21.05
C TYR A 341 -6.05 -4.80 -21.43
N LEU A 342 -6.44 -5.73 -20.54
CA LEU A 342 -7.57 -6.64 -20.76
C LEU A 342 -8.94 -5.96 -20.59
N GLY A 343 -8.97 -4.67 -20.22
CA GLY A 343 -10.18 -3.85 -20.19
C GLY A 343 -11.21 -4.38 -19.20
N PRO A 344 -12.50 -4.58 -19.58
CA PRO A 344 -13.53 -5.10 -18.68
C PRO A 344 -13.20 -6.45 -18.03
N MET A 345 -12.34 -7.29 -18.61
CA MET A 345 -11.97 -8.57 -18.01
C MET A 345 -11.07 -8.40 -16.78
N TYR A 346 -10.22 -7.37 -16.78
CA TYR A 346 -9.37 -7.04 -15.65
C TYR A 346 -10.18 -6.80 -14.38
N LEU A 347 -11.25 -6.03 -14.51
CA LEU A 347 -12.15 -5.72 -13.40
C LEU A 347 -12.81 -6.95 -12.80
N LYS A 348 -13.22 -7.90 -13.66
CA LYS A 348 -13.78 -9.18 -13.22
C LYS A 348 -12.74 -9.98 -12.43
N ILE A 349 -11.49 -10.04 -12.91
CA ILE A 349 -10.39 -10.72 -12.20
C ILE A 349 -10.09 -10.03 -10.86
N LEU A 350 -9.98 -8.70 -10.86
CA LEU A 350 -9.75 -7.92 -9.65
C LEU A 350 -10.89 -8.10 -8.63
N SER A 351 -12.13 -8.25 -9.09
CA SER A 351 -13.27 -8.52 -8.21
C SER A 351 -13.20 -9.91 -7.59
N LEU A 352 -12.76 -10.95 -8.32
CA LEU A 352 -12.55 -12.29 -7.73
C LEU A 352 -11.52 -12.23 -6.60
N TRP A 353 -10.41 -11.52 -6.84
CA TRP A 353 -9.38 -11.30 -5.82
C TRP A 353 -9.95 -10.54 -4.62
N SER A 354 -10.61 -9.40 -4.84
CA SER A 354 -11.16 -8.56 -3.77
C SER A 354 -12.17 -9.34 -2.91
N PHE A 355 -13.11 -10.04 -3.55
CA PHE A 355 -14.16 -10.78 -2.84
C PHE A 355 -13.63 -11.94 -2.01
N GLN A 356 -12.60 -12.63 -2.49
CA GLN A 356 -11.98 -13.71 -1.73
C GLN A 356 -11.03 -13.19 -0.64
N ARG A 357 -10.29 -12.11 -0.91
CA ARG A 357 -9.37 -11.48 0.04
C ARG A 357 -10.10 -10.80 1.19
N PHE A 358 -11.29 -10.25 0.96
CA PHE A 358 -12.04 -9.48 1.97
C PHE A 358 -13.22 -10.25 2.58
N LYS A 359 -13.37 -11.55 2.30
CA LYS A 359 -14.52 -12.38 2.73
C LYS A 359 -14.78 -12.36 4.24
N ASN A 360 -13.73 -12.23 5.05
CA ASN A 360 -13.79 -12.23 6.51
C ASN A 360 -13.69 -10.83 7.13
N LEU A 361 -13.70 -9.76 6.32
CA LEU A 361 -13.70 -8.41 6.85
C LEU A 361 -14.96 -8.15 7.70
N LYS A 362 -14.86 -7.24 8.67
CA LYS A 362 -15.94 -6.84 9.57
C LYS A 362 -15.73 -5.37 9.92
N ALA A 363 -16.82 -4.63 10.11
CA ALA A 363 -16.73 -3.27 10.65
C ALA A 363 -16.33 -3.30 12.13
N ASN A 364 -15.75 -2.22 12.64
CA ASN A 364 -15.34 -2.15 14.05
C ASN A 364 -16.52 -2.11 15.02
N ASN A 365 -17.72 -1.79 14.53
CA ASN A 365 -18.93 -1.58 15.32
C ASN A 365 -19.93 -2.75 15.30
N SER A 366 -19.69 -3.81 14.52
CA SER A 366 -20.67 -4.89 14.36
C SER A 366 -20.54 -5.97 15.43
N GLU A 367 -21.36 -5.88 16.49
CA GLU A 367 -21.77 -7.03 17.33
C GLU A 367 -22.72 -7.98 16.59
N ASP A 368 -23.25 -7.55 15.44
CA ASP A 368 -24.16 -8.34 14.62
C ASP A 368 -23.42 -9.44 13.88
N GLY A 369 -23.99 -10.65 13.93
CA GLY A 369 -23.46 -11.88 13.34
C GLY A 369 -23.28 -11.81 11.82
N PRO A 370 -23.04 -12.96 11.15
CA PRO A 370 -22.60 -13.04 9.75
C PRO A 370 -23.73 -12.73 8.73
N GLN A 371 -24.45 -11.62 8.89
CA GLN A 371 -25.33 -11.08 7.88
C GLN A 371 -24.60 -10.00 7.07
N SER A 372 -24.05 -10.47 5.94
CA SER A 372 -23.60 -9.76 4.74
C SER A 372 -22.49 -8.70 4.89
N ASN A 373 -21.26 -9.17 5.09
CA ASN A 373 -20.00 -8.46 4.77
C ASN A 373 -19.89 -8.03 3.28
N THR A 374 -20.88 -8.33 2.43
CA THR A 374 -20.85 -8.06 0.99
C THR A 374 -20.71 -6.58 0.66
N ASP A 375 -21.41 -5.69 1.37
CA ASP A 375 -21.34 -4.24 1.11
C ASP A 375 -19.93 -3.69 1.41
N LEU A 376 -19.30 -4.21 2.45
CA LEU A 376 -17.96 -3.81 2.87
C LEU A 376 -16.90 -4.34 1.89
N ILE A 377 -17.05 -5.60 1.45
CA ILE A 377 -16.25 -6.19 0.37
C ILE A 377 -16.38 -5.36 -0.93
N LEU A 378 -17.61 -4.94 -1.27
CA LEU A 378 -17.87 -4.10 -2.44
C LEU A 378 -17.21 -2.74 -2.32
N LYS A 379 -17.27 -2.09 -1.15
CA LYS A 379 -16.59 -0.81 -0.89
C LYS A 379 -15.08 -0.92 -1.02
N LEU A 380 -14.48 -1.99 -0.49
CA LEU A 380 -13.05 -2.25 -0.70
C LEU A 380 -12.73 -2.54 -2.16
N HIS A 381 -13.57 -3.31 -2.85
CA HIS A 381 -13.40 -3.56 -4.27
C HIS A 381 -13.46 -2.27 -5.10
N GLU A 382 -14.44 -1.39 -4.83
CA GLU A 382 -14.54 -0.06 -5.44
C GLU A 382 -13.29 0.77 -5.16
N TYR A 383 -12.78 0.75 -3.93
CA TYR A 383 -11.55 1.43 -3.54
C TYR A 383 -10.34 0.88 -4.31
N SER A 384 -10.10 -0.44 -4.24
CA SER A 384 -9.03 -1.13 -4.98
C SER A 384 -9.10 -0.84 -6.47
N PHE A 385 -10.29 -0.87 -7.06
CA PHE A 385 -10.46 -0.48 -8.46
C PHE A 385 -10.08 0.98 -8.69
N SER A 386 -10.57 1.90 -7.86
CA SER A 386 -10.29 3.33 -8.02
C SER A 386 -8.80 3.66 -7.95
N ILE A 387 -8.01 2.98 -7.12
CA ILE A 387 -6.56 3.20 -7.00
C ILE A 387 -5.76 2.52 -8.12
N PHE A 388 -6.20 1.35 -8.60
CA PHE A 388 -5.49 0.61 -9.64
C PHE A 388 -5.83 1.06 -11.06
N ASN A 389 -7.01 1.64 -11.27
CA ASN A 389 -7.44 2.11 -12.60
C ASN A 389 -6.83 3.46 -13.00
N GLN A 390 -6.24 4.19 -12.03
CA GLN A 390 -5.42 5.35 -12.32
C GLN A 390 -4.07 4.85 -12.87
N TYR A 391 -3.81 5.02 -14.17
CA TYR A 391 -2.59 4.54 -14.84
C TYR A 391 -1.35 4.87 -14.01
N GLN A 392 -0.59 3.84 -13.66
CA GLN A 392 0.47 3.97 -12.67
C GLN A 392 1.81 4.27 -13.36
N GLY A 393 1.89 5.43 -14.02
CA GLY A 393 3.06 5.78 -14.84
C GLY A 393 4.38 5.85 -14.06
N SER A 394 4.43 6.53 -12.92
CA SER A 394 5.69 6.78 -12.21
C SER A 394 6.12 5.67 -11.26
N GLY A 395 5.21 5.20 -10.40
CA GLY A 395 5.49 4.15 -9.42
C GLY A 395 5.91 2.81 -10.06
N GLU A 396 5.21 2.38 -11.11
CA GLU A 396 5.52 1.14 -11.84
C GLU A 396 6.83 1.24 -12.63
N LEU A 397 7.12 2.39 -13.25
CA LEU A 397 8.41 2.57 -13.93
C LEU A 397 9.56 2.55 -12.93
N ALA A 398 9.37 3.14 -11.76
CA ALA A 398 10.38 3.19 -10.71
C ALA A 398 10.70 1.78 -10.17
N ILE A 399 9.69 0.96 -9.87
CA ILE A 399 9.92 -0.38 -9.31
C ILE A 399 10.72 -1.28 -10.27
N THR A 400 10.56 -1.12 -11.60
CA THR A 400 11.37 -1.88 -12.58
C THR A 400 12.87 -1.64 -12.47
N LYS A 401 13.28 -0.55 -11.81
CA LYS A 401 14.68 -0.19 -11.55
C LYS A 401 15.16 -0.67 -10.19
N LEU A 402 14.30 -0.69 -9.18
CA LEU A 402 14.67 -1.09 -7.82
C LEU A 402 14.93 -2.60 -7.72
N ILE A 403 14.12 -3.40 -8.43
CA ILE A 403 14.15 -4.87 -8.37
C ILE A 403 14.29 -5.52 -9.75
N ASN A 404 14.61 -6.80 -9.78
CA ASN A 404 14.48 -7.64 -10.98
C ASN A 404 13.07 -8.28 -11.06
N HIS A 405 12.83 -9.07 -12.12
CA HIS A 405 11.59 -9.83 -12.31
C HIS A 405 11.25 -10.89 -11.24
N GLU A 406 12.20 -11.20 -10.35
CA GLU A 406 12.03 -12.13 -9.21
C GLU A 406 11.90 -11.37 -7.88
N ILE A 407 11.70 -10.04 -7.95
CA ILE A 407 11.56 -9.14 -6.79
C ILE A 407 12.86 -9.03 -5.94
N LEU A 408 14.00 -9.42 -6.51
CA LEU A 408 15.30 -9.23 -5.89
C LEU A 408 15.77 -7.78 -6.06
N ALA A 409 16.10 -7.13 -4.93
CA ALA A 409 16.61 -5.77 -4.92
C ALA A 409 18.00 -5.67 -5.52
N ARG A 410 18.22 -4.64 -6.36
CA ARG A 410 19.52 -4.34 -6.94
C ARG A 410 20.49 -3.69 -5.94
N LEU A 411 19.96 -3.00 -4.94
CA LEU A 411 20.69 -2.41 -3.81
C LEU A 411 20.09 -2.89 -2.48
N PRO A 412 20.27 -4.17 -2.10
CA PRO A 412 19.61 -4.75 -0.94
C PRO A 412 20.04 -4.08 0.38
N LEU A 413 19.12 -4.00 1.34
CA LEU A 413 19.29 -3.32 2.63
C LEU A 413 20.44 -3.87 3.46
N CYS A 414 20.60 -5.20 3.48
CA CYS A 414 21.65 -5.88 4.24
C CYS A 414 23.08 -5.51 3.82
N ASP A 415 23.23 -5.08 2.56
CA ASP A 415 24.53 -4.72 1.96
C ASP A 415 24.83 -3.22 2.08
N ARG A 416 23.90 -2.42 2.62
CA ARG A 416 24.01 -0.95 2.69
C ARG A 416 24.44 -0.40 4.05
N GLY A 417 24.71 -1.29 5.01
CA GLY A 417 25.06 -0.90 6.37
C GLY A 417 23.89 -0.38 7.18
N LEU A 418 22.66 -0.76 6.82
CA LEU A 418 21.44 -0.39 7.57
C LEU A 418 21.54 -0.82 9.03
N GLU A 419 22.00 -2.03 9.32
CA GLU A 419 22.05 -2.54 10.69
C GLU A 419 23.03 -1.74 11.56
N LYS A 420 24.16 -1.35 10.97
CA LYS A 420 25.14 -0.47 11.62
C LYS A 420 24.52 0.90 11.90
N PHE A 421 23.85 1.49 10.92
CA PHE A 421 23.19 2.78 11.07
C PHE A 421 22.12 2.74 12.17
N LEU A 422 21.24 1.74 12.17
CA LEU A 422 20.19 1.58 13.17
C LEU A 422 20.78 1.47 14.59
N THR A 423 21.83 0.66 14.75
CA THR A 423 22.50 0.45 16.05
C THR A 423 23.20 1.72 16.53
N GLU A 424 24.00 2.38 15.67
CA GLU A 424 24.73 3.61 16.03
C GLU A 424 23.80 4.77 16.39
N ASN A 425 22.57 4.76 15.86
CA ASN A 425 21.55 5.77 16.11
C ASN A 425 20.52 5.34 17.16
N ASN A 426 20.69 4.17 17.80
CA ASN A 426 19.77 3.63 18.81
C ASN A 426 18.30 3.60 18.35
N ILE A 427 18.08 3.22 17.09
CA ILE A 427 16.74 3.12 16.50
C ILE A 427 16.19 1.73 16.81
N SER A 428 15.11 1.66 17.58
CA SER A 428 14.44 0.41 17.90
C SER A 428 13.68 -0.10 16.67
N THR A 429 13.77 -1.39 16.35
CA THR A 429 13.08 -1.95 15.18
C THR A 429 12.17 -3.14 15.46
N LEU A 430 11.03 -3.20 14.78
CA LEU A 430 10.16 -4.37 14.77
C LEU A 430 10.02 -4.88 13.35
N TRP A 431 10.45 -6.12 13.13
CA TRP A 431 10.37 -6.80 11.83
C TRP A 431 9.20 -7.77 11.87
N MET A 432 8.20 -7.57 11.02
CA MET A 432 6.96 -8.36 11.01
C MET A 432 6.86 -9.10 9.69
N TYR A 433 6.55 -10.40 9.74
CA TYR A 433 6.24 -11.22 8.57
C TYR A 433 4.98 -12.05 8.82
N GLY A 434 4.26 -12.40 7.76
CA GLY A 434 3.20 -13.40 7.82
C GLY A 434 3.79 -14.82 7.77
N ASP A 435 3.14 -15.79 8.41
CA ASP A 435 3.55 -17.21 8.35
C ASP A 435 3.44 -17.83 6.95
N LYS A 436 2.74 -17.14 6.04
CA LYS A 436 2.55 -17.51 4.62
C LYS A 436 3.01 -16.38 3.68
N ASP A 437 3.89 -15.51 4.16
CA ASP A 437 4.45 -14.43 3.36
C ASP A 437 5.37 -14.98 2.25
N TRP A 438 5.22 -14.45 1.05
CA TRP A 438 6.06 -14.81 -0.09
C TRP A 438 7.41 -14.05 -0.07
N MET A 439 7.53 -13.01 0.75
CA MET A 439 8.79 -12.33 1.02
C MET A 439 9.72 -13.18 1.87
N ASN A 440 11.03 -13.02 1.64
CA ASN A 440 12.04 -13.82 2.31
C ASN A 440 12.22 -13.45 3.79
N MET A 441 11.57 -14.20 4.67
CA MET A 441 11.72 -14.06 6.12
C MET A 441 13.17 -14.28 6.61
N LYS A 442 13.96 -15.11 5.91
CA LYS A 442 15.37 -15.38 6.29
C LYS A 442 16.26 -14.16 6.14
N GLY A 443 15.97 -13.28 5.18
CA GLY A 443 16.66 -11.98 5.07
C GLY A 443 16.41 -11.11 6.31
N GLY A 444 15.15 -11.03 6.77
CA GLY A 444 14.79 -10.32 7.99
C GLY A 444 15.43 -10.92 9.24
N GLU A 445 15.43 -12.24 9.39
CA GLU A 445 16.12 -12.95 10.47
C GLU A 445 17.60 -12.58 10.50
N TYR A 446 18.28 -12.63 9.35
CA TYR A 446 19.69 -12.25 9.22
C TYR A 446 19.95 -10.80 9.66
N CYS A 447 19.13 -9.84 9.20
CA CYS A 447 19.27 -8.44 9.62
C CYS A 447 19.13 -8.28 11.15
N VAL A 448 18.16 -8.94 11.78
CA VAL A 448 17.96 -8.89 13.23
C VAL A 448 19.07 -9.57 14.01
N GLU A 449 19.61 -10.70 13.52
CA GLU A 449 20.78 -11.34 14.11
C GLU A 449 22.01 -10.42 14.07
N LYS A 450 22.23 -9.76 12.94
CA LYS A 450 23.34 -8.80 12.77
C LYS A 450 23.18 -7.57 13.67
N LEU A 451 21.96 -7.05 13.84
CA LEU A 451 21.65 -5.99 14.82
C LEU A 451 22.05 -6.43 16.24
N LYS A 452 21.65 -7.63 16.65
CA LYS A 452 22.01 -8.19 17.96
C LYS A 452 23.51 -8.37 18.14
N GLN A 453 24.23 -8.80 17.10
CA GLN A 453 25.69 -8.92 17.11
C GLN A 453 26.39 -7.56 17.28
N LEU A 454 25.80 -6.48 16.75
CA LEU A 454 26.26 -5.11 16.93
C LEU A 454 25.91 -4.53 18.32
N GLY A 455 25.20 -5.28 19.16
CA GLY A 455 24.84 -4.90 20.52
C GLY A 455 23.45 -4.29 20.67
N ASP A 456 22.63 -4.29 19.61
CA ASP A 456 21.25 -3.85 19.69
C ASP A 456 20.40 -4.81 20.55
N LYS A 457 19.59 -4.24 21.43
CA LYS A 457 18.68 -5.00 22.33
C LYS A 457 17.21 -4.70 22.11
N ASN A 458 16.92 -3.72 21.26
CA ASN A 458 15.57 -3.17 21.08
C ASN A 458 14.91 -3.68 19.80
N SER A 459 15.64 -4.44 18.98
CA SER A 459 15.17 -5.00 17.72
C SER A 459 14.65 -6.42 17.87
N SER A 460 13.49 -6.67 17.28
CA SER A 460 12.84 -7.99 17.33
C SER A 460 12.21 -8.35 15.99
N LEU A 461 12.05 -9.66 15.77
CA LEU A 461 11.32 -10.22 14.63
C LEU A 461 10.13 -11.01 15.17
N VAL A 462 8.97 -10.81 14.55
CA VAL A 462 7.71 -11.48 14.88
C VAL A 462 7.08 -12.05 13.62
N ILE A 463 6.40 -13.19 13.77
CA ILE A 463 5.68 -13.87 12.69
C ILE A 463 4.21 -13.91 13.08
N ALA A 464 3.37 -13.25 12.28
CA ALA A 464 1.92 -13.24 12.44
C ALA A 464 1.32 -14.53 11.88
N LYS A 465 0.43 -15.16 12.63
CA LYS A 465 -0.24 -16.39 12.17
C LYS A 465 -1.38 -16.07 11.23
N ASP A 466 -1.63 -17.00 10.30
CA ASP A 466 -2.71 -16.91 9.33
C ASP A 466 -2.69 -15.61 8.52
N ALA A 467 -1.49 -15.15 8.18
CA ALA A 467 -1.27 -13.89 7.47
C ALA A 467 -0.27 -14.09 6.33
N GLY A 468 -0.54 -13.43 5.20
CA GLY A 468 0.36 -13.37 4.07
C GLY A 468 1.18 -12.08 4.11
N HIS A 469 1.47 -11.55 2.92
CA HIS A 469 2.24 -10.32 2.76
C HIS A 469 1.57 -9.09 3.38
N HIS A 470 0.25 -8.96 3.21
CA HIS A 470 -0.51 -7.84 3.76
C HIS A 470 -1.05 -8.15 5.17
N ILE A 471 -0.15 -8.34 6.13
CA ILE A 471 -0.48 -8.75 7.52
C ILE A 471 -1.56 -7.86 8.15
N TYR A 472 -1.43 -6.54 7.96
CA TYR A 472 -2.34 -5.51 8.47
C TYR A 472 -3.78 -5.64 7.93
N LEU A 473 -3.96 -6.34 6.81
CA LEU A 473 -5.25 -6.60 6.18
C LEU A 473 -5.75 -8.02 6.46
N ASP A 474 -4.86 -9.02 6.45
CA ASP A 474 -5.19 -10.42 6.66
C ASP A 474 -5.54 -10.74 8.11
N ASN A 475 -4.73 -10.24 9.04
CA ASN A 475 -4.91 -10.42 10.47
C ASN A 475 -4.67 -9.08 11.19
N PRO A 476 -5.60 -8.12 11.03
CA PRO A 476 -5.48 -6.76 11.57
C PRO A 476 -5.37 -6.76 13.09
N ASP A 477 -6.02 -7.70 13.78
CA ASP A 477 -6.02 -7.77 15.24
C ASP A 477 -4.63 -8.15 15.78
N GLU A 478 -4.01 -9.19 15.21
CA GLU A 478 -2.64 -9.59 15.59
C GLU A 478 -1.62 -8.53 15.18
N PHE A 479 -1.75 -7.95 13.98
CA PHE A 479 -0.92 -6.84 13.54
C PHE A 479 -0.99 -5.65 14.50
N ASN A 480 -2.20 -5.20 14.84
CA ASN A 480 -2.42 -4.06 15.73
C ASN A 480 -1.84 -4.32 17.11
N LYS A 481 -2.05 -5.53 17.66
CA LYS A 481 -1.50 -5.92 18.95
C LYS A 481 0.02 -5.83 18.96
N MET A 482 0.69 -6.51 18.04
CA MET A 482 2.16 -6.49 17.98
C MET A 482 2.73 -5.09 17.75
N LEU A 483 2.06 -4.28 16.92
CA LEU A 483 2.45 -2.90 16.66
C LEU A 483 2.31 -2.02 17.90
N ILE A 484 1.18 -2.10 18.60
CA ILE A 484 0.91 -1.34 19.82
C ILE A 484 1.90 -1.73 20.93
N ASP A 485 2.11 -3.03 21.14
CA ASP A 485 3.03 -3.56 22.16
C ASP A 485 4.46 -3.04 21.97
N PHE A 486 4.89 -2.79 20.73
CA PHE A 486 6.21 -2.23 20.42
C PHE A 486 6.27 -0.70 20.50
N ILE A 487 5.24 -0.02 20.00
CA ILE A 487 5.22 1.45 19.95
C ILE A 487 5.10 2.07 21.33
N ASP A 488 4.42 1.41 22.28
CA ASP A 488 4.09 1.88 23.63
C ASP A 488 4.67 3.25 24.04
N PHE A 489 3.78 4.24 24.12
CA PHE A 489 4.11 5.63 24.47
C PHE A 489 3.98 5.91 25.98
N HIS A 490 3.63 4.90 26.79
CA HIS A 490 3.38 5.02 28.22
C HIS A 490 4.64 5.04 29.08
#